data_AF-A0A524I6D7-F1
#
_entry.id   AF-A0A524I6D7-F1
#
_cell.length_a   1.000
_cell.length_b   1.000
_cell.length_c   1.000
_cell.angle_alpha   90.00
_cell.angle_beta   90.00
_cell.angle_gamma   90.00
#
_symmetry.space_group_name_H-M   'P 1'
#
loop_
_entity.id
_entity.type
_entity.pdbx_description
1 polymer ?
#
loop_
_entity_poly.entity_id
_entity_poly.type
_entity_poly.pdbx_seq_one_letter_code
_entity_poly.pdbx_strand_id
1 'polypeptide(L)'
;MRPGMVLLSPGVPGTDWTSLTLEHPIWSYPGVRRPFPTREDFLCYVDAFARDQGIEVTERAEAVAARRTPEGFAVAVNGGVIPCRFLVIATGSASVPRYPEIPGIAGNPHVQHSGDFLNCMAYDRKRVLVIGGGNSAAELCIELAGTAHTTMCTRAPLRYFSESGELDHIRGTSESVLKELFRFGILSLREADPVVSLSEGTAAFASGAREVFDWIVCATGYCPRWIPVEGGTVDLGERGYPRISTVGESSVPGLYFCGSLAMFHTRCAFIHGFRNYVEKVFWDIADRL
;
A
#
# COMPACT_ATOMS: atom_id res chain seq x y z
N MET A 1 -6.65 -4.93 -3.62
CA MET A 1 -7.80 -4.02 -3.37
C MET A 1 -8.98 -4.85 -2.88
N ARG A 2 -9.73 -4.41 -1.87
CA ARG A 2 -10.93 -5.11 -1.38
C ARG A 2 -12.17 -4.69 -2.21
N PRO A 3 -13.19 -5.56 -2.35
CA PRO A 3 -14.47 -5.17 -2.95
C PRO A 3 -15.08 -3.96 -2.24
N GLY A 4 -15.73 -3.07 -3.00
CA GLY A 4 -16.36 -1.87 -2.44
C GLY A 4 -15.40 -0.73 -2.09
N MET A 5 -14.08 -0.92 -2.22
CA MET A 5 -13.12 0.17 -2.06
C MET A 5 -13.30 1.25 -3.15
N VAL A 6 -13.11 2.50 -2.73
CA VAL A 6 -12.94 3.64 -3.64
C VAL A 6 -11.51 4.13 -3.54
N LEU A 7 -10.97 4.63 -4.64
CA LEU A 7 -9.64 5.21 -4.66
C LEU A 7 -9.63 6.52 -3.87
N LEU A 8 -8.51 6.78 -3.19
CA LEU A 8 -8.33 7.96 -2.34
C LEU A 8 -7.82 9.19 -3.11
N SER A 9 -7.64 9.06 -4.41
CA SER A 9 -7.14 10.09 -5.31
C SER A 9 -8.20 10.38 -6.37
N PRO A 10 -8.40 11.65 -6.74
CA PRO A 10 -9.38 11.98 -7.75
C PRO A 10 -8.90 11.57 -9.16
N GLY A 11 -9.85 11.26 -10.02
CA GLY A 11 -9.68 11.10 -11.45
C GLY A 11 -10.71 11.96 -12.16
N VAL A 12 -10.39 13.24 -12.40
CA VAL A 12 -11.23 14.19 -13.16
C VAL A 12 -10.37 15.14 -13.98
N PRO A 13 -10.90 15.79 -15.03
CA PRO A 13 -10.17 16.82 -15.77
C PRO A 13 -9.57 17.88 -14.85
N GLY A 14 -8.29 18.21 -15.03
CA GLY A 14 -7.57 19.21 -14.23
C GLY A 14 -7.15 18.74 -12.83
N THR A 15 -7.65 17.61 -12.32
CA THR A 15 -7.28 17.06 -11.01
C THR A 15 -7.18 15.54 -11.09
N ASP A 16 -6.43 15.04 -12.07
CA ASP A 16 -6.23 13.62 -12.28
C ASP A 16 -4.96 13.11 -11.60
N TRP A 17 -5.14 12.31 -10.55
CA TRP A 17 -4.07 11.71 -9.74
C TRP A 17 -4.11 10.18 -9.79
N THR A 18 -4.95 9.63 -10.66
CA THR A 18 -5.36 8.21 -10.65
C THR A 18 -5.05 7.52 -11.98
N SER A 19 -5.03 8.26 -13.08
CA SER A 19 -4.69 7.70 -14.39
C SER A 19 -3.19 7.47 -14.53
N LEU A 20 -2.82 6.37 -15.17
CA LEU A 20 -1.44 6.03 -15.54
C LEU A 20 -0.86 7.03 -16.55
N THR A 21 -1.71 7.63 -17.39
CA THR A 21 -1.35 8.71 -18.32
C THR A 21 -2.52 9.70 -18.46
N LEU A 22 -2.24 10.94 -18.85
CA LEU A 22 -3.27 11.94 -19.15
C LEU A 22 -3.87 11.79 -20.54
N GLU A 23 -3.23 11.04 -21.44
CA GLU A 23 -3.76 10.74 -22.79
C GLU A 23 -4.86 9.68 -22.75
N HIS A 24 -4.79 8.79 -21.76
CA HIS A 24 -5.78 7.73 -21.49
C HIS A 24 -6.28 7.89 -20.05
N PRO A 25 -7.09 8.92 -19.77
CA PRO A 25 -7.54 9.18 -18.41
C PRO A 25 -8.65 8.22 -17.97
N ILE A 26 -8.63 7.77 -16.73
CA ILE A 26 -9.66 6.87 -16.17
C ILE A 26 -11.08 7.45 -16.27
N TRP A 27 -11.23 8.77 -16.18
CA TRP A 27 -12.54 9.41 -16.24
C TRP A 27 -13.15 9.48 -17.64
N SER A 28 -12.41 9.17 -18.70
CA SER A 28 -12.98 9.02 -20.05
C SER A 28 -13.64 7.65 -20.27
N TYR A 29 -13.42 6.69 -19.35
CA TYR A 29 -13.97 5.36 -19.47
C TYR A 29 -15.49 5.32 -19.20
N PRO A 30 -16.27 4.57 -19.99
CA PRO A 30 -17.69 4.38 -19.73
C PRO A 30 -17.94 3.84 -18.32
N GLY A 31 -18.91 4.42 -17.61
CA GLY A 31 -19.26 4.01 -16.24
C GLY A 31 -18.57 4.81 -15.13
N VAL A 32 -17.40 5.41 -15.40
CA VAL A 32 -16.72 6.28 -14.42
C VAL A 32 -17.47 7.61 -14.35
N ARG A 33 -18.16 7.84 -13.24
CA ARG A 33 -19.04 9.01 -13.03
C ARG A 33 -18.82 9.70 -11.67
N ARG A 34 -17.76 9.34 -10.96
CA ARG A 34 -17.44 9.83 -9.62
C ARG A 34 -16.02 10.38 -9.60
N PRO A 35 -15.73 11.44 -8.82
CA PRO A 35 -14.38 11.97 -8.72
C PRO A 35 -13.38 10.95 -8.16
N PHE A 36 -13.83 10.08 -7.27
CA PHE A 36 -13.04 8.99 -6.69
C PHE A 36 -13.52 7.66 -7.30
N PRO A 37 -12.77 7.09 -8.27
CA PRO A 37 -13.17 5.86 -8.94
C PRO A 37 -13.25 4.68 -7.96
N THR A 38 -14.08 3.70 -8.28
CA THR A 38 -14.15 2.44 -7.52
C THR A 38 -12.95 1.54 -7.86
N ARG A 39 -12.74 0.51 -7.06
CA ARG A 39 -11.84 -0.61 -7.41
C ARG A 39 -12.17 -1.13 -8.80
N GLU A 40 -13.44 -1.38 -9.10
CA GLU A 40 -13.88 -1.96 -10.37
C GLU A 40 -13.59 -1.02 -11.55
N ASP A 41 -13.81 0.29 -11.39
CA ASP A 41 -13.42 1.29 -12.39
C ASP A 41 -11.92 1.23 -12.70
N PHE A 42 -11.09 1.11 -11.65
CA PHE A 42 -9.64 1.06 -11.80
C PHE A 42 -9.15 -0.23 -12.46
N LEU A 43 -9.76 -1.37 -12.14
CA LEU A 43 -9.41 -2.65 -12.78
C LEU A 43 -9.76 -2.65 -14.28
N CYS A 44 -10.98 -2.21 -14.63
CA CYS A 44 -11.37 -2.05 -16.03
C CYS A 44 -10.43 -1.10 -16.79
N TYR A 45 -9.99 -0.02 -16.12
CA TYR A 45 -9.05 0.94 -16.68
C TYR A 45 -7.68 0.34 -16.98
N VAL A 46 -7.07 -0.38 -16.04
CA VAL A 46 -5.73 -0.96 -16.27
C VAL A 46 -5.75 -2.08 -17.31
N ASP A 47 -6.82 -2.88 -17.36
CA ASP A 47 -6.98 -3.94 -18.36
C ASP A 47 -7.12 -3.37 -19.77
N ALA A 48 -7.89 -2.30 -19.93
CA ALA A 48 -8.03 -1.62 -21.20
C ALA A 48 -6.76 -0.86 -21.58
N PHE A 49 -6.09 -0.20 -20.63
CA PHE A 49 -4.80 0.44 -20.86
C PHE A 49 -3.76 -0.55 -21.39
N ALA A 50 -3.63 -1.72 -20.77
CA ALA A 50 -2.70 -2.75 -21.25
C ALA A 50 -3.00 -3.20 -22.69
N ARG A 51 -4.28 -3.42 -23.00
CA ARG A 51 -4.73 -3.81 -24.33
C ARG A 51 -4.47 -2.74 -25.39
N ASP A 52 -4.86 -1.50 -25.10
CA ASP A 52 -4.80 -0.39 -26.05
C ASP A 52 -3.36 0.04 -26.34
N GLN A 53 -2.45 -0.15 -25.38
CA GLN A 53 -1.02 0.10 -25.53
C GLN A 53 -0.24 -1.11 -26.06
N GLY A 54 -0.90 -2.25 -26.31
CA GLY A 54 -0.24 -3.47 -26.77
C GLY A 54 0.80 -4.03 -25.77
N ILE A 55 0.57 -3.84 -24.48
CA ILE A 55 1.48 -4.32 -23.43
C ILE A 55 1.32 -5.84 -23.30
N GLU A 56 2.40 -6.56 -23.52
CA GLU A 56 2.45 -8.02 -23.35
C GLU A 56 2.45 -8.39 -21.86
N VAL A 57 1.28 -8.75 -21.34
CA VAL A 57 1.11 -9.21 -19.96
C VAL A 57 0.99 -10.73 -19.92
N THR A 58 1.90 -11.38 -19.20
CA THR A 58 1.75 -12.80 -18.84
C THR A 58 1.20 -12.90 -17.43
N GLU A 59 -0.07 -13.29 -17.31
CA GLU A 59 -0.72 -13.51 -16.01
C GLU A 59 -0.34 -14.85 -15.40
N ARG A 60 -0.59 -14.99 -14.08
CA ARG A 60 -0.31 -16.21 -13.31
C ARG A 60 1.15 -16.68 -13.45
N ALA A 61 2.06 -15.75 -13.68
CA ALA A 61 3.50 -15.96 -13.82
C ALA A 61 4.20 -15.48 -12.55
N GLU A 62 4.36 -16.36 -11.57
CA GLU A 62 5.05 -16.01 -10.33
C GLU A 62 6.57 -16.09 -10.54
N ALA A 63 7.22 -14.92 -10.53
CA ALA A 63 8.66 -14.84 -10.42
C ALA A 63 9.08 -15.11 -8.98
N VAL A 64 9.94 -16.12 -8.77
CA VAL A 64 10.34 -16.57 -7.43
C VAL A 64 11.80 -16.23 -7.09
N ALA A 65 12.66 -16.10 -8.10
CA ALA A 65 14.06 -15.76 -7.96
C ALA A 65 14.62 -15.25 -9.29
N ALA A 66 15.72 -14.51 -9.24
CA ALA A 66 16.54 -14.21 -10.41
C ALA A 66 18.00 -14.58 -10.14
N ARG A 67 18.76 -14.84 -11.20
CA ARG A 67 20.21 -15.04 -11.15
C ARG A 67 20.89 -14.14 -12.17
N ARG A 68 22.00 -13.54 -11.79
CA ARG A 68 22.87 -12.78 -12.69
C ARG A 68 23.53 -13.70 -13.72
N THR A 69 23.57 -13.24 -14.96
CA THR A 69 24.30 -13.86 -16.08
C THR A 69 25.25 -12.82 -16.70
N PRO A 70 26.22 -13.23 -17.53
CA PRO A 70 27.06 -12.28 -18.26
C PRO A 70 26.25 -11.31 -19.14
N GLU A 71 25.11 -11.75 -19.67
CA GLU A 71 24.23 -10.99 -20.57
C GLU A 71 23.09 -10.25 -19.84
N GLY A 72 22.95 -10.41 -18.53
CA GLY A 72 21.89 -9.80 -17.72
C GLY A 72 21.39 -10.70 -16.59
N PHE A 73 20.18 -11.22 -16.74
CA PHE A 73 19.47 -12.00 -15.73
C PHE A 73 18.78 -13.23 -16.33
N ALA A 74 18.63 -14.26 -15.51
CA ALA A 74 17.75 -15.39 -15.72
C ALA A 74 16.73 -15.42 -14.58
N VAL A 75 15.45 -15.22 -14.89
CA VAL A 75 14.35 -15.15 -13.91
C VAL A 75 13.62 -16.48 -13.86
N ALA A 76 13.54 -17.09 -12.67
CA ALA A 76 12.76 -18.29 -12.44
C ALA A 76 11.28 -17.93 -12.32
N VAL A 77 10.46 -18.45 -13.23
CA VAL A 77 9.01 -18.16 -13.32
C VAL A 77 8.26 -19.48 -13.51
N ASN A 78 7.36 -19.82 -12.58
CA ASN A 78 6.54 -21.06 -12.65
C ASN A 78 7.33 -22.35 -12.96
N GLY A 79 8.57 -22.47 -12.47
CA GLY A 79 9.46 -23.62 -12.75
C GLY A 79 10.20 -23.58 -14.09
N GLY A 80 9.94 -22.56 -14.93
CA GLY A 80 10.73 -22.22 -16.12
C GLY A 80 11.71 -21.07 -15.87
N VAL A 81 12.47 -20.69 -16.90
CA VAL A 81 13.45 -19.60 -16.86
C VAL A 81 13.23 -18.64 -18.02
N ILE A 82 13.18 -17.34 -17.72
CA ILE A 82 13.09 -16.26 -18.70
C ILE A 82 14.40 -15.47 -18.67
N PRO A 83 15.20 -15.45 -19.75
CA PRO A 83 16.37 -14.60 -19.84
C PRO A 83 15.97 -13.15 -20.16
N CYS A 84 16.66 -12.18 -19.57
CA CYS A 84 16.50 -10.76 -19.90
C CYS A 84 17.80 -9.99 -19.68
N ARG A 85 18.03 -8.92 -20.46
CA ARG A 85 19.18 -8.01 -20.27
C ARG A 85 18.99 -7.10 -19.06
N PHE A 86 17.76 -6.64 -18.86
CA PHE A 86 17.36 -5.75 -17.79
C PHE A 86 16.18 -6.35 -17.03
N LEU A 87 16.15 -6.15 -15.71
CA LEU A 87 15.09 -6.62 -14.83
C LEU A 87 14.49 -5.46 -14.06
N VAL A 88 13.18 -5.25 -14.17
CA VAL A 88 12.45 -4.20 -13.44
C VAL A 88 11.55 -4.85 -12.39
N ILE A 89 11.81 -4.55 -11.11
CA ILE A 89 11.00 -5.02 -9.99
C ILE A 89 9.89 -3.99 -9.71
N ALA A 90 8.67 -4.35 -10.10
CA ALA A 90 7.46 -3.54 -9.92
C ALA A 90 6.37 -4.25 -9.10
N THR A 91 6.76 -5.14 -8.18
CA THR A 91 5.84 -6.01 -7.41
C THR A 91 5.07 -5.28 -6.30
N GLY A 92 5.34 -3.98 -6.10
CA GLY A 92 4.83 -3.22 -4.97
C GLY A 92 5.40 -3.70 -3.63
N SER A 93 4.95 -3.09 -2.54
CA SER A 93 5.48 -3.30 -1.19
C SER A 93 4.43 -3.86 -0.23
N ALA A 94 3.27 -4.29 -0.72
CA ALA A 94 2.13 -4.70 0.10
C ALA A 94 2.06 -6.22 0.36
N SER A 95 3.19 -6.92 0.28
CA SER A 95 3.25 -8.39 0.39
C SER A 95 3.64 -8.90 1.78
N VAL A 96 4.39 -8.11 2.56
CA VAL A 96 4.84 -8.52 3.90
C VAL A 96 4.22 -7.60 4.95
N PRO A 97 3.21 -8.06 5.71
CA PRO A 97 2.64 -7.32 6.82
C PRO A 97 3.70 -6.79 7.78
N ARG A 98 3.59 -5.53 8.19
CA ARG A 98 4.44 -4.95 9.23
C ARG A 98 3.68 -4.94 10.54
N TYR A 99 4.02 -5.85 11.45
CA TYR A 99 3.56 -5.79 12.83
C TYR A 99 4.48 -4.86 13.65
N PRO A 100 3.94 -4.05 14.57
CA PRO A 100 4.78 -3.25 15.45
C PRO A 100 5.45 -4.13 16.52
N GLU A 101 6.66 -3.75 16.93
CA GLU A 101 7.44 -4.45 17.96
C GLU A 101 6.90 -4.13 19.37
N ILE A 102 5.70 -4.60 19.65
CA ILE A 102 5.03 -4.44 20.94
C ILE A 102 4.94 -5.82 21.61
N PRO A 103 5.37 -5.96 22.88
CA PRO A 103 5.24 -7.21 23.62
C PRO A 103 3.79 -7.74 23.59
N GLY A 104 3.62 -9.01 23.24
CA GLY A 104 2.32 -9.67 23.17
C GLY A 104 1.57 -9.52 21.84
N ILE A 105 2.17 -8.91 20.80
CA ILE A 105 1.62 -8.97 19.43
C ILE A 105 1.94 -10.29 18.75
N ALA A 106 3.21 -10.69 18.76
CA ALA A 106 3.65 -11.89 18.04
C ALA A 106 2.96 -13.15 18.59
N GLY A 107 2.29 -13.90 17.71
CA GLY A 107 1.58 -15.14 18.07
C GLY A 107 0.27 -14.96 18.83
N ASN A 108 -0.22 -13.73 19.01
CA ASN A 108 -1.46 -13.48 19.74
C ASN A 108 -2.69 -13.75 18.86
N PRO A 109 -3.63 -14.63 19.27
CA PRO A 109 -4.79 -15.01 18.47
C PRO A 109 -5.83 -13.90 18.27
N HIS A 110 -5.79 -12.82 19.07
CA HIS A 110 -6.66 -11.66 18.92
C HIS A 110 -6.12 -10.63 17.92
N VAL A 111 -4.88 -10.81 17.46
CA VAL A 111 -4.17 -9.84 16.64
C VAL A 111 -4.11 -10.32 15.19
N GLN A 112 -4.41 -9.42 14.26
CA GLN A 112 -4.26 -9.65 12.83
C GLN A 112 -3.79 -8.38 12.12
N HIS A 113 -3.28 -8.51 10.90
CA HIS A 113 -2.94 -7.35 10.08
C HIS A 113 -4.16 -6.87 9.27
N SER A 114 -4.16 -5.60 8.86
CA SER A 114 -5.19 -5.06 7.97
C SER A 114 -5.29 -5.77 6.61
N GLY A 115 -4.23 -6.49 6.22
CA GLY A 115 -4.20 -7.32 5.02
C GLY A 115 -5.06 -8.58 5.12
N ASP A 116 -5.31 -9.06 6.34
CA ASP A 116 -6.13 -10.26 6.62
C ASP A 116 -7.59 -9.89 6.89
N PHE A 117 -7.92 -8.59 6.92
CA PHE A 117 -9.29 -8.12 7.09
C PHE A 117 -10.12 -8.41 5.83
N LEU A 118 -11.19 -9.20 5.99
CA LEU A 118 -12.08 -9.61 4.90
C LEU A 118 -13.30 -8.70 4.73
N ASN A 119 -14.12 -8.56 5.77
CA ASN A 119 -15.30 -7.70 5.79
C ASN A 119 -15.73 -7.40 7.24
N CYS A 120 -16.50 -6.34 7.43
CA CYS A 120 -16.96 -5.88 8.74
C CYS A 120 -17.88 -6.86 9.48
N MET A 121 -18.62 -7.73 8.79
CA MET A 121 -19.59 -8.65 9.42
C MET A 121 -18.92 -9.66 10.36
N ALA A 122 -17.64 -9.98 10.15
CA ALA A 122 -16.86 -10.83 11.07
C ALA A 122 -16.68 -10.20 12.46
N TYR A 123 -16.97 -8.90 12.62
CA TYR A 123 -16.77 -8.11 13.84
C TYR A 123 -18.09 -7.62 14.45
N ASP A 124 -19.24 -8.16 14.05
CA ASP A 124 -20.56 -7.74 14.57
C ASP A 124 -20.58 -7.66 16.10
N ARG A 125 -20.88 -6.47 16.61
CA ARG A 125 -20.95 -6.10 18.03
C ARG A 125 -19.67 -6.31 18.85
N LYS A 126 -18.55 -6.62 18.21
CA LYS A 126 -17.25 -6.82 18.87
C LYS A 126 -16.58 -5.50 19.21
N ARG A 127 -15.72 -5.50 20.23
CA ARG A 127 -14.77 -4.42 20.54
C ARG A 127 -13.53 -4.60 19.69
N VAL A 128 -13.28 -3.64 18.80
CA VAL A 128 -12.16 -3.71 17.84
C VAL A 128 -11.21 -2.54 18.08
N LEU A 129 -9.93 -2.86 18.29
CA LEU A 129 -8.85 -1.88 18.32
C LEU A 129 -8.15 -1.84 16.96
N VAL A 130 -8.16 -0.71 16.28
CA VAL A 130 -7.40 -0.49 15.05
C VAL A 130 -6.13 0.30 15.40
N ILE A 131 -4.97 -0.32 15.27
CA ILE A 131 -3.66 0.32 15.51
C ILE A 131 -3.15 0.90 14.18
N GLY A 132 -3.09 2.22 14.07
CA GLY A 132 -2.60 2.91 12.87
C GLY A 132 -3.20 4.30 12.70
N GLY A 133 -2.45 5.21 12.08
CA GLY A 133 -2.84 6.61 11.87
C GLY A 133 -2.88 7.05 10.40
N GLY A 134 -2.90 6.09 9.47
CA GLY A 134 -2.88 6.35 8.03
C GLY A 134 -4.16 5.89 7.33
N ASN A 135 -4.17 5.99 5.99
CA ASN A 135 -5.34 5.70 5.16
C ASN A 135 -5.97 4.32 5.42
N SER A 136 -5.19 3.24 5.50
CA SER A 136 -5.76 1.91 5.76
C SER A 136 -6.47 1.78 7.10
N ALA A 137 -6.00 2.50 8.13
CA ALA A 137 -6.65 2.52 9.43
C ALA A 137 -7.97 3.29 9.36
N ALA A 138 -7.98 4.43 8.67
CA ALA A 138 -9.20 5.22 8.44
C ALA A 138 -10.27 4.41 7.69
N GLU A 139 -9.90 3.77 6.57
CA GLU A 139 -10.81 2.94 5.77
C GLU A 139 -11.41 1.80 6.59
N LEU A 140 -10.60 1.09 7.39
CA LEU A 140 -11.08 0.03 8.26
C LEU A 140 -12.05 0.53 9.33
N CYS A 141 -11.70 1.65 9.99
CA CYS A 141 -12.57 2.26 10.99
C CYS A 141 -13.92 2.66 10.39
N ILE A 142 -13.93 3.24 9.19
CA ILE A 142 -15.16 3.61 8.48
C ILE A 142 -15.99 2.36 8.14
N GLU A 143 -15.35 1.30 7.64
CA GLU A 143 -16.04 0.05 7.29
C GLU A 143 -16.65 -0.64 8.53
N LEU A 144 -15.99 -0.53 9.69
CA LEU A 144 -16.44 -1.10 10.95
C LEU A 144 -17.46 -0.25 11.71
N ALA A 145 -17.57 1.05 11.42
CA ALA A 145 -18.31 2.02 12.22
C ALA A 145 -19.79 1.66 12.48
N GLY A 146 -20.44 0.98 11.53
CA GLY A 146 -21.84 0.54 11.67
C GLY A 146 -22.02 -0.86 12.25
N THR A 147 -20.93 -1.59 12.50
CA THR A 147 -20.96 -3.03 12.83
C THR A 147 -20.27 -3.36 14.16
N ALA A 148 -19.21 -2.65 14.54
CA ALA A 148 -18.37 -2.96 15.68
C ALA A 148 -18.08 -1.73 16.56
N HIS A 149 -17.85 -1.95 17.86
CA HIS A 149 -17.37 -0.92 18.78
C HIS A 149 -15.88 -0.65 18.53
N THR A 150 -15.60 0.33 17.68
CA THR A 150 -14.26 0.51 17.11
C THR A 150 -13.51 1.66 17.77
N THR A 151 -12.28 1.38 18.20
CA THR A 151 -11.32 2.35 18.71
C THR A 151 -10.13 2.45 17.78
N MET A 152 -9.86 3.64 17.25
CA MET A 152 -8.63 3.93 16.51
C MET A 152 -7.54 4.36 17.51
N CYS A 153 -6.36 3.74 17.43
CA CYS A 153 -5.23 4.06 18.31
C CYS A 153 -4.02 4.49 17.47
N THR A 154 -3.42 5.62 17.83
CA THR A 154 -2.28 6.20 17.12
C THR A 154 -1.11 6.51 18.04
N ARG A 155 0.10 6.47 17.47
CA ARG A 155 1.35 6.82 18.18
C ARG A 155 1.61 8.33 18.23
N ALA A 156 0.91 9.10 17.41
CA ALA A 156 1.05 10.54 17.25
C ALA A 156 -0.28 11.12 16.77
N PRO A 157 -0.48 12.45 16.83
CA PRO A 157 -1.67 13.09 16.28
C PRO A 157 -1.94 12.66 14.83
N LEU A 158 -3.23 12.47 14.50
CA LEU A 158 -3.68 12.20 13.15
C LEU A 158 -3.24 13.35 12.24
N ARG A 159 -2.79 12.98 11.04
CA ARG A 159 -2.40 13.95 10.01
C ARG A 159 -3.33 13.80 8.82
N TYR A 160 -3.74 14.94 8.30
CA TYR A 160 -4.73 15.03 7.23
C TYR A 160 -4.11 15.65 5.97
N PHE A 161 -4.52 15.16 4.81
CA PHE A 161 -4.05 15.70 3.53
C PHE A 161 -4.50 17.14 3.34
N SER A 162 -5.72 17.49 3.77
CA SER A 162 -6.24 18.86 3.63
C SER A 162 -5.37 19.92 4.32
N GLU A 163 -4.60 19.52 5.34
CA GLU A 163 -3.71 20.40 6.11
C GLU A 163 -2.26 20.37 5.60
N SER A 164 -1.82 19.25 5.04
CA SER A 164 -0.41 18.97 4.77
C SER A 164 -0.05 18.90 3.28
N GLY A 165 -1.01 18.54 2.42
CA GLY A 165 -0.76 18.17 1.03
C GLY A 165 -0.03 16.84 0.82
N GLU A 166 0.24 16.07 1.87
CA GLU A 166 1.00 14.81 1.80
C GLU A 166 0.10 13.59 1.59
N LEU A 167 0.42 12.78 0.59
CA LEU A 167 -0.44 11.68 0.15
C LEU A 167 -0.53 10.54 1.18
N ASP A 168 0.49 10.29 1.98
CA ASP A 168 0.44 9.23 2.99
C ASP A 168 -0.46 9.56 4.21
N HIS A 169 -0.84 10.82 4.38
CA HIS A 169 -1.81 11.26 5.37
C HIS A 169 -3.25 10.88 4.99
N ILE A 170 -4.14 10.86 5.98
CA ILE A 170 -5.56 10.52 5.77
C ILE A 170 -6.17 11.54 4.83
N ARG A 171 -6.81 11.08 3.76
CA ARG A 171 -7.22 11.95 2.65
C ARG A 171 -8.54 11.57 2.00
N GLY A 172 -9.00 12.43 1.10
CA GLY A 172 -10.20 12.21 0.30
C GLY A 172 -11.44 12.09 1.16
N THR A 173 -12.38 11.25 0.74
CA THR A 173 -13.63 10.99 1.48
C THR A 173 -13.38 10.40 2.87
N SER A 174 -12.31 9.63 3.05
CA SER A 174 -11.99 9.02 4.34
C SER A 174 -11.71 10.06 5.42
N GLU A 175 -11.06 11.17 5.07
CA GLU A 175 -10.81 12.25 6.02
C GLU A 175 -12.12 12.86 6.55
N SER A 176 -13.02 13.26 5.64
CA SER A 176 -14.28 13.90 6.01
C SER A 176 -15.17 12.97 6.84
N VAL A 177 -15.34 11.72 6.39
CA VAL A 177 -16.18 10.74 7.08
C VAL A 177 -15.60 10.41 8.46
N LEU A 178 -14.29 10.20 8.57
CA LEU A 178 -13.67 9.86 9.86
C LEU A 178 -13.85 10.99 10.89
N LYS A 179 -13.67 12.25 10.48
CA LYS A 179 -13.90 13.44 11.34
C LYS A 179 -15.34 13.49 11.85
N GLU A 180 -16.33 13.20 11.02
CA GLU A 180 -17.74 13.13 11.43
C GLU A 180 -18.01 11.96 12.37
N LEU A 181 -17.51 10.77 12.08
CA LEU A 181 -17.71 9.59 12.92
C LEU A 181 -17.15 9.76 14.34
N PHE A 182 -15.98 10.41 14.48
CA PHE A 182 -15.46 10.78 15.79
C PHE A 182 -16.33 11.83 16.48
N ARG A 183 -16.77 12.86 15.75
CA ARG A 183 -17.62 13.93 16.29
C ARG A 183 -18.95 13.41 16.84
N PHE A 184 -19.54 12.40 16.19
CA PHE A 184 -20.79 11.76 16.65
C PHE A 184 -20.57 10.68 17.72
N GLY A 185 -19.31 10.37 18.07
CA GLY A 185 -19.00 9.31 19.05
C GLY A 185 -19.27 7.90 18.53
N ILE A 186 -19.41 7.71 17.21
CA ILE A 186 -19.59 6.39 16.58
C ILE A 186 -18.26 5.62 16.63
N LEU A 187 -17.16 6.33 16.41
CA LEU A 187 -15.80 5.82 16.60
C LEU A 187 -15.17 6.45 17.84
N SER A 188 -14.38 5.65 18.56
CA SER A 188 -13.49 6.15 19.62
C SER A 188 -12.10 6.41 19.07
N LEU A 189 -11.43 7.44 19.58
CA LEU A 189 -10.06 7.79 19.21
C LEU A 189 -9.18 7.83 20.46
N ARG A 190 -8.11 7.02 20.45
CA ARG A 190 -6.98 7.11 21.38
C ARG A 190 -5.79 7.70 20.63
N GLU A 191 -5.76 9.03 20.57
CA GLU A 191 -4.75 9.77 19.83
C GLU A 191 -3.49 9.99 20.65
N ALA A 192 -2.32 9.76 20.05
CA ALA A 192 -1.01 9.90 20.70
C ALA A 192 -0.88 9.11 22.01
N ASP A 193 -1.63 8.01 22.13
CA ASP A 193 -1.65 7.11 23.29
C ASP A 193 -1.45 5.67 22.80
N PRO A 194 -0.22 5.31 22.41
CA PRO A 194 0.03 4.03 21.77
C PRO A 194 -0.09 2.86 22.72
N VAL A 195 -0.41 1.70 22.15
CA VAL A 195 -0.29 0.41 22.84
C VAL A 195 1.17 0.17 23.18
N VAL A 196 1.45 -0.20 24.44
CA VAL A 196 2.79 -0.51 24.96
C VAL A 196 2.97 -2.00 25.25
N SER A 197 1.88 -2.73 25.49
CA SER A 197 1.89 -4.19 25.60
C SER A 197 0.49 -4.76 25.39
N LEU A 198 0.43 -6.02 24.99
CA LEU A 198 -0.78 -6.82 24.90
C LEU A 198 -0.65 -8.07 25.77
N SER A 199 -1.76 -8.50 26.36
CA SER A 199 -1.90 -9.80 27.01
C SER A 199 -3.28 -10.34 26.65
N GLU A 200 -3.33 -11.41 25.86
CA GLU A 200 -4.58 -11.89 25.25
C GLU A 200 -5.27 -10.75 24.48
N GLY A 201 -6.56 -10.48 24.73
CA GLY A 201 -7.28 -9.34 24.19
C GLY A 201 -7.08 -8.01 24.94
N THR A 202 -6.29 -7.98 26.02
CA THR A 202 -6.10 -6.77 26.83
C THR A 202 -4.95 -5.93 26.29
N ALA A 203 -5.25 -4.69 25.88
CA ALA A 203 -4.26 -3.70 25.49
C ALA A 203 -3.94 -2.75 26.65
N ALA A 204 -2.65 -2.57 26.94
CA ALA A 204 -2.16 -1.52 27.82
C ALA A 204 -1.60 -0.36 26.99
N PHE A 205 -1.95 0.86 27.37
CA PHE A 205 -1.58 2.09 26.66
C PHE A 205 -0.54 2.91 27.41
N ALA A 206 0.14 3.82 26.71
CA ALA A 206 1.16 4.69 27.28
C ALA A 206 0.64 5.58 28.42
N SER A 207 -0.64 5.97 28.37
CA SER A 207 -1.36 6.69 29.43
C SER A 207 -1.53 5.90 30.72
N GLY A 208 -1.25 4.60 30.72
CA GLY A 208 -1.50 3.68 31.84
C GLY A 208 -2.89 3.04 31.81
N ALA A 209 -3.76 3.46 30.89
CA ALA A 209 -5.06 2.82 30.69
C ALA A 209 -4.90 1.36 30.22
N ARG A 210 -5.89 0.54 30.55
CA ARG A 210 -6.01 -0.84 30.07
C ARG A 210 -7.43 -1.10 29.61
N GLU A 211 -7.57 -1.71 28.45
CA GLU A 211 -8.87 -2.07 27.89
C GLU A 211 -8.84 -3.43 27.20
N VAL A 212 -9.98 -4.11 27.20
CA VAL A 212 -10.15 -5.41 26.55
C VAL A 212 -10.79 -5.22 25.18
N PHE A 213 -10.24 -5.90 24.18
CA PHE A 213 -10.74 -5.95 22.82
C PHE A 213 -10.89 -7.40 22.38
N ASP A 214 -11.94 -7.68 21.63
CA ASP A 214 -12.15 -8.99 21.01
C ASP A 214 -11.17 -9.19 19.85
N TRP A 215 -10.89 -8.10 19.12
CA TRP A 215 -9.97 -8.07 17.97
C TRP A 215 -9.08 -6.83 18.00
N ILE A 216 -7.84 -7.04 17.57
CA ILE A 216 -6.82 -6.00 17.41
C ILE A 216 -6.32 -6.08 15.98
N VAL A 217 -6.57 -5.03 15.20
CA VAL A 217 -6.20 -4.95 13.79
C VAL A 217 -5.02 -3.99 13.62
N CYS A 218 -3.87 -4.53 13.27
CA CYS A 218 -2.67 -3.76 12.94
C CYS A 218 -2.79 -3.20 11.53
N ALA A 219 -3.11 -1.92 11.39
CA ALA A 219 -3.09 -1.16 10.15
C ALA A 219 -1.76 -0.38 10.02
N THR A 220 -0.65 -1.10 10.20
CA THR A 220 0.70 -0.56 10.42
C THR A 220 1.61 -0.62 9.19
N GLY A 221 1.02 -0.90 8.03
CA GLY A 221 1.69 -0.88 6.73
C GLY A 221 2.43 -2.19 6.44
N TYR A 222 3.38 -2.13 5.52
CA TYR A 222 4.06 -3.33 5.01
C TYR A 222 5.57 -3.10 4.95
N CYS A 223 6.31 -4.20 4.92
CA CYS A 223 7.74 -4.21 4.68
C CYS A 223 8.02 -4.40 3.18
N PRO A 224 8.96 -3.65 2.60
CA PRO A 224 9.40 -3.89 1.23
C PRO A 224 10.02 -5.28 1.11
N ARG A 225 9.65 -6.01 0.05
CA ARG A 225 10.24 -7.30 -0.29
C ARG A 225 10.19 -7.49 -1.80
N TRP A 226 11.22 -8.13 -2.32
CA TRP A 226 11.33 -8.53 -3.72
C TRP A 226 11.95 -9.93 -3.79
N ILE A 227 11.97 -10.48 -5.01
CA ILE A 227 12.57 -11.78 -5.27
C ILE A 227 14.08 -11.75 -4.97
N PRO A 228 14.68 -12.83 -4.44
CA PRO A 228 16.12 -12.92 -4.30
C PRO A 228 16.81 -12.84 -5.68
N VAL A 229 17.99 -12.22 -5.70
CA VAL A 229 18.84 -12.10 -6.90
C VAL A 229 20.18 -12.75 -6.61
N GLU A 230 20.42 -13.95 -7.13
CA GLU A 230 21.70 -14.64 -6.97
C GLU A 230 22.78 -13.97 -7.81
N GLY A 231 23.98 -13.80 -7.24
CA GLY A 231 25.10 -13.14 -7.90
C GLY A 231 25.03 -11.61 -7.89
N GLY A 232 24.14 -11.02 -7.08
CA GLY A 232 24.09 -9.58 -6.83
C GLY A 232 23.33 -9.23 -5.55
N THR A 233 23.91 -8.37 -4.71
CA THR A 233 23.26 -7.89 -3.48
C THR A 233 22.75 -6.47 -3.70
N VAL A 234 21.45 -6.27 -3.50
CA VAL A 234 20.85 -4.93 -3.53
C VAL A 234 21.13 -4.21 -2.23
N ASP A 235 21.76 -3.05 -2.32
CA ASP A 235 22.03 -2.19 -1.17
C ASP A 235 20.72 -1.70 -0.59
N LEU A 236 20.62 -1.69 0.74
CA LEU A 236 19.43 -1.22 1.44
C LEU A 236 19.57 0.25 1.84
N GLY A 237 18.48 0.98 1.67
CA GLY A 237 18.26 2.30 2.23
C GLY A 237 17.47 2.22 3.55
N GLU A 238 16.78 3.30 3.86
CA GLU A 238 15.96 3.38 5.06
C GLU A 238 14.80 2.38 5.05
N ARG A 239 14.47 1.85 6.23
CA ARG A 239 13.30 0.98 6.45
C ARG A 239 13.26 -0.27 5.55
N GLY A 240 14.42 -0.69 5.04
CA GLY A 240 14.60 -1.90 4.21
C GLY A 240 14.26 -1.73 2.73
N TYR A 241 14.02 -0.50 2.25
CA TYR A 241 13.81 -0.25 0.82
C TYR A 241 15.12 -0.35 0.03
N PRO A 242 15.09 -0.68 -1.26
CA PRO A 242 16.30 -0.72 -2.08
C PRO A 242 16.87 0.69 -2.22
N ARG A 243 18.18 0.82 -2.10
CA ARG A 243 18.91 2.03 -2.49
C ARG A 243 19.01 2.04 -4.01
N ILE A 244 18.41 3.04 -4.63
CA ILE A 244 18.32 3.18 -6.08
C ILE A 244 18.76 4.58 -6.52
N SER A 245 19.19 4.68 -7.78
CA SER A 245 19.51 5.93 -8.46
C SER A 245 18.25 6.75 -8.80
N THR A 246 18.44 7.96 -9.32
CA THR A 246 17.35 8.84 -9.79
C THR A 246 16.63 8.31 -11.03
N VAL A 247 17.15 7.26 -11.67
CA VAL A 247 16.52 6.53 -12.78
C VAL A 247 16.06 5.14 -12.35
N GLY A 248 16.20 4.78 -11.06
CA GLY A 248 15.64 3.56 -10.49
C GLY A 248 16.52 2.33 -10.51
N GLU A 249 17.73 2.47 -11.03
CA GLU A 249 18.71 1.39 -11.01
C GLU A 249 19.22 1.18 -9.58
N SER A 250 19.32 -0.08 -9.16
CA SER A 250 19.88 -0.47 -7.87
C SER A 250 21.41 -0.55 -7.90
N SER A 251 22.02 -0.97 -6.78
CA SER A 251 23.45 -1.32 -6.75
C SER A 251 23.83 -2.52 -7.63
N VAL A 252 22.85 -3.28 -8.12
CA VAL A 252 23.05 -4.37 -9.08
C VAL A 252 22.79 -3.82 -10.50
N PRO A 253 23.81 -3.73 -11.38
CA PRO A 253 23.64 -3.13 -12.70
C PRO A 253 22.56 -3.82 -13.54
N GLY A 254 21.68 -3.05 -14.17
CA GLY A 254 20.56 -3.53 -14.98
C GLY A 254 19.36 -4.04 -14.18
N LEU A 255 19.40 -3.99 -12.83
CA LEU A 255 18.26 -4.26 -11.96
C LEU A 255 17.65 -2.95 -11.48
N TYR A 256 16.41 -2.70 -11.86
CA TYR A 256 15.66 -1.49 -11.55
C TYR A 256 14.49 -1.79 -10.60
N PHE A 257 14.04 -0.76 -9.89
CA PHE A 257 12.82 -0.81 -9.07
C PHE A 257 11.85 0.29 -9.49
N CYS A 258 10.55 -0.03 -9.45
CA CYS A 258 9.46 0.88 -9.79
C CYS A 258 8.35 0.85 -8.73
N GLY A 259 7.52 1.90 -8.74
CA GLY A 259 6.36 2.02 -7.87
C GLY A 259 6.73 2.12 -6.39
N SER A 260 6.01 1.44 -5.52
CA SER A 260 6.20 1.59 -4.07
C SER A 260 7.52 1.04 -3.54
N LEU A 261 8.25 0.22 -4.30
CA LEU A 261 9.61 -0.19 -3.94
C LEU A 261 10.66 0.87 -4.32
N ALA A 262 10.34 1.79 -5.24
CA ALA A 262 11.23 2.85 -5.67
C ALA A 262 11.11 4.10 -4.78
N MET A 263 11.38 3.95 -3.48
CA MET A 263 11.08 4.97 -2.46
C MET A 263 12.21 6.01 -2.29
N PHE A 264 12.45 6.84 -3.32
CA PHE A 264 13.21 8.09 -3.15
C PHE A 264 12.31 9.26 -2.72
N HIS A 265 11.01 9.19 -3.02
CA HIS A 265 9.98 10.08 -2.49
C HIS A 265 8.71 9.26 -2.19
N THR A 266 7.99 9.55 -1.11
CA THR A 266 6.77 8.80 -0.70
C THR A 266 5.70 8.77 -1.80
N ARG A 267 5.59 9.86 -2.57
CA ARG A 267 4.71 9.99 -3.75
C ARG A 267 4.88 8.86 -4.79
N CYS A 268 6.06 8.26 -4.94
CA CYS A 268 6.31 7.17 -5.90
C CYS A 268 5.54 5.89 -5.57
N ALA A 269 5.11 5.73 -4.32
CA ALA A 269 4.21 4.66 -3.90
C ALA A 269 2.75 4.86 -4.35
N PHE A 270 2.42 5.98 -4.99
CA PHE A 270 1.09 6.29 -5.51
C PHE A 270 1.14 6.48 -7.03
N ILE A 271 0.03 6.20 -7.72
CA ILE A 271 -0.06 6.26 -9.19
C ILE A 271 0.42 7.60 -9.74
N HIS A 272 -0.01 8.71 -9.12
CA HIS A 272 0.42 10.05 -9.51
C HIS A 272 1.94 10.25 -9.47
N GLY A 273 2.64 9.74 -8.45
CA GLY A 273 4.10 9.86 -8.39
C GLY A 273 4.80 8.84 -9.30
N PHE A 274 4.24 7.64 -9.41
CA PHE A 274 4.75 6.59 -10.32
C PHE A 274 4.80 7.07 -11.77
N ARG A 275 3.70 7.61 -12.31
CA ARG A 275 3.63 8.03 -13.72
C ARG A 275 4.64 9.13 -14.08
N ASN A 276 4.98 10.00 -13.12
CA ASN A 276 5.93 11.09 -13.32
C ASN A 276 7.40 10.63 -13.29
N TYR A 277 7.65 9.35 -13.01
CA TYR A 277 8.97 8.81 -12.78
C TYR A 277 9.31 7.65 -13.71
N VAL A 278 8.33 6.78 -13.97
CA VAL A 278 8.55 5.50 -14.66
C VAL A 278 9.25 5.66 -16.02
N GLU A 279 8.97 6.74 -16.76
CA GLU A 279 9.61 7.00 -18.05
C GLU A 279 11.13 7.08 -17.96
N LYS A 280 11.67 7.61 -16.86
CA LYS A 280 13.12 7.75 -16.67
C LYS A 280 13.82 6.39 -16.59
N VAL A 281 13.16 5.41 -15.99
CA VAL A 281 13.65 4.02 -15.93
C VAL A 281 13.79 3.47 -17.34
N PHE A 282 12.77 3.69 -18.17
CA PHE A 282 12.74 3.14 -19.53
C PHE A 282 13.58 3.94 -20.53
N TRP A 283 13.80 5.25 -20.33
CA TRP A 283 14.78 6.02 -21.10
C TRP A 283 16.21 5.52 -20.83
N ASP A 284 16.56 5.29 -19.55
CA ASP A 284 17.88 4.74 -19.21
C ASP A 284 18.10 3.34 -19.78
N ILE A 285 17.07 2.49 -19.76
CA ILE A 285 17.11 1.17 -20.43
C ILE A 285 17.29 1.34 -21.94
N ALA A 286 16.52 2.23 -22.58
CA ALA A 286 16.56 2.44 -24.03
C ALA A 286 17.93 2.94 -24.51
N ASP A 287 18.57 3.84 -23.77
CA ASP A 287 19.90 4.36 -24.08
C ASP A 287 21.01 3.29 -23.99
N ARG A 288 20.71 2.15 -23.36
CA ARG A 288 21.64 1.03 -23.13
C ARG A 288 21.30 -0.24 -23.93
N LEU A 289 20.25 -0.20 -24.76
CA LEU A 289 19.88 -1.31 -25.65
C LEU A 289 20.90 -1.47 -26.77
#